data_AF-A0AAY5KRL4-F1
#
_entry.id   AF-A0AAY5KRL4-F1
#
_cell.length_a   1.000
_cell.length_b   1.000
_cell.length_c   1.000
_cell.angle_alpha   90.00
_cell.angle_beta   90.00
_cell.angle_gamma   90.00
#
_symmetry.space_group_name_H-M   'P 1'
#
loop_
_entity.id
_entity.type
_entity.pdbx_description
1 polymer ?
#
loop_
_entity_poly.entity_id
_entity_poly.type
_entity_poly.pdbx_seq_one_letter_code
_entity_poly.pdbx_strand_id
1 'polypeptide(L)'
;MNPWDLAPYSVTPVASLLTKCVTSGVLSQEDVDTVPREPNVFSPHLLQAEQLITMDRELDKINLEMELLKLEKESADVTHKFYLSQRFASLQQFTSHLQDLLREQASLQQRLMKPLCQTNLPIQADLHRYVVEVMKMVVDYIENLEAKINTVRTIPTIDESISNLNNGVVQLLAQVTEVERLSKQVLQRRCQNSSTSINDIIS
;
A
#
# COMPACT_ATOMS: atom_id res chain seq x y z
N MET A 1 17.35 27.72 -58.18
CA MET A 1 18.08 28.98 -58.49
C MET A 1 17.07 29.95 -59.04
N ASN A 2 16.91 31.11 -58.41
CA ASN A 2 15.91 32.12 -58.78
C ASN A 2 16.40 32.88 -60.01
N PRO A 3 15.65 32.97 -61.12
CA PRO A 3 16.10 33.64 -62.36
C PRO A 3 16.27 35.17 -62.23
N TRP A 4 15.96 35.76 -61.07
CA TRP A 4 15.99 37.19 -60.79
C TRP A 4 17.20 37.67 -59.97
N ASP A 5 18.12 36.78 -59.60
CA ASP A 5 19.41 37.19 -59.03
C ASP A 5 20.29 37.79 -60.14
N LEU A 6 20.14 39.09 -60.37
CA LEU A 6 20.99 39.87 -61.26
C LEU A 6 22.40 39.96 -60.66
N ALA A 7 23.36 39.23 -61.25
CA ALA A 7 24.76 39.40 -60.92
C ALA A 7 25.19 40.86 -61.19
N PRO A 8 25.84 41.55 -60.24
CA PRO A 8 26.08 43.00 -60.30
C PRO A 8 27.01 43.48 -61.44
N TYR A 9 27.59 42.57 -62.23
CA TYR A 9 28.59 42.90 -63.25
C TYR A 9 28.31 42.34 -64.65
N SER A 10 27.14 41.75 -64.91
CA SER A 10 26.78 41.36 -66.28
C SER A 10 25.98 42.47 -66.96
N VAL A 11 26.45 42.95 -68.11
CA VAL A 11 25.68 43.83 -68.99
C VAL A 11 24.41 43.08 -69.38
N THR A 12 23.24 43.58 -68.96
CA THR A 12 21.95 42.97 -69.28
C THR A 12 21.83 42.78 -70.79
N PRO A 13 21.28 41.67 -71.30
CA PRO A 13 21.16 41.42 -72.74
C PRO A 13 20.52 42.59 -73.51
N VAL A 14 19.55 43.27 -72.87
CA VAL A 14 18.93 44.50 -73.39
C VAL A 14 19.93 45.64 -73.54
N ALA A 15 20.79 45.89 -72.55
CA ALA A 15 21.84 46.89 -72.64
C ALA A 15 22.83 46.59 -73.78
N SER A 16 23.14 45.31 -74.03
CA SER A 16 24.00 44.90 -75.16
C SER A 16 23.35 45.11 -76.55
N LEU A 17 22.02 45.04 -76.62
CA LEU A 17 21.27 45.32 -77.85
C LEU A 17 21.15 46.82 -78.08
N LEU A 18 20.86 47.59 -77.03
CA LEU A 18 20.79 49.05 -77.09
C LEU A 18 22.13 49.66 -77.51
N THR A 19 23.26 49.17 -76.97
CA THR A 19 24.58 49.63 -77.41
C THR A 19 24.85 49.29 -78.88
N LYS A 20 24.44 48.10 -79.36
CA LYS A 20 24.54 47.75 -80.78
C LYS A 20 23.70 48.68 -81.67
N CYS A 21 22.47 49.00 -81.28
CA CYS A 21 21.61 49.93 -82.02
C CYS A 21 22.19 51.35 -82.08
N VAL A 22 22.83 51.81 -80.99
CA VAL A 22 23.55 53.09 -80.95
C VAL A 22 24.78 53.06 -81.87
N THR A 23 25.58 52.00 -81.83
CA THR A 23 26.75 51.85 -82.71
C THR A 23 26.37 51.70 -84.18
N SER A 24 25.19 51.16 -84.47
CA SER A 24 24.65 51.01 -85.83
C SER A 24 24.01 52.30 -86.37
N GLY A 25 23.95 53.38 -85.59
CA GLY A 25 23.35 54.66 -85.97
C GLY A 25 21.82 54.63 -86.10
N VAL A 26 21.17 53.57 -85.60
CA VAL A 26 19.70 53.42 -85.62
C VAL A 26 19.05 54.19 -84.45
N LEU A 27 19.81 54.42 -83.38
CA LEU A 27 19.42 55.18 -82.19
C LEU A 27 20.57 56.13 -81.83
N SER A 28 20.28 57.38 -81.46
CA SER A 28 21.30 58.28 -80.94
C SER A 28 21.48 58.08 -79.43
N GLN A 29 22.68 58.35 -78.92
CA GLN A 29 22.96 58.30 -77.48
C GLN A 29 22.04 59.27 -76.70
N GLU A 30 21.72 60.42 -77.29
CA GLU A 30 20.75 61.39 -76.75
C GLU A 30 19.34 60.81 -76.61
N ASP A 31 18.89 59.95 -77.55
CA ASP A 31 17.57 59.32 -77.48
C ASP A 31 17.47 58.33 -76.32
N VAL A 32 18.57 57.63 -76.01
CA VAL A 32 18.66 56.70 -74.87
C VAL A 32 18.70 57.47 -73.54
N ASP A 33 19.43 58.58 -73.50
CA ASP A 33 19.58 59.40 -72.29
C ASP A 33 18.35 60.30 -72.00
N THR A 34 17.48 60.53 -72.99
CA THR A 34 16.22 61.29 -72.84
C THR A 34 15.06 60.45 -72.30
N VAL A 35 15.22 59.11 -72.21
CA VAL A 35 14.18 58.23 -71.66
C VAL A 35 13.91 58.59 -70.19
N PRO A 36 12.66 58.94 -69.82
CA PRO A 36 12.31 59.23 -68.45
C PRO A 36 12.63 58.04 -67.54
N ARG A 37 13.53 58.22 -66.58
CA ARG A 37 13.75 57.27 -65.48
C ARG A 37 12.64 57.42 -64.45
N GLU A 38 11.41 57.15 -64.84
CA GLU A 38 10.33 57.05 -63.88
C GLU A 38 10.61 55.85 -62.96
N PRO A 39 10.63 56.02 -61.63
CA PRO A 39 10.93 54.94 -60.69
C PRO A 39 9.85 53.84 -60.68
N ASN A 40 8.67 54.12 -61.25
CA ASN A 40 7.53 53.21 -61.27
C ASN A 40 7.22 52.79 -62.71
N VAL A 41 7.91 51.75 -63.18
CA VAL A 41 7.69 51.12 -64.49
C VAL A 41 6.29 50.47 -64.61
N PHE A 42 5.61 50.27 -63.47
CA PHE A 42 4.31 49.62 -63.39
C PHE A 42 3.20 50.58 -62.93
N SER A 43 1.98 50.34 -63.42
CA SER A 43 0.78 51.08 -63.01
C SER A 43 0.57 51.00 -61.49
N PRO A 44 0.15 52.08 -60.82
CA PRO A 44 -0.11 52.08 -59.38
C PRO A 44 -1.13 51.02 -58.95
N HIS A 45 -2.05 50.64 -59.83
CA HIS A 45 -3.02 49.56 -59.60
C HIS A 45 -2.36 48.17 -59.53
N LEU A 46 -1.28 47.94 -60.29
CA LEU A 46 -0.54 46.68 -60.24
C LEU A 46 0.21 46.54 -58.92
N LEU A 47 0.86 47.62 -58.47
CA LEU A 47 1.60 47.64 -57.20
C LEU A 47 0.66 47.47 -56.00
N GLN A 48 -0.53 48.08 -56.05
CA GLN A 48 -1.57 47.85 -55.04
C GLN A 48 -2.08 46.40 -55.06
N ALA A 49 -2.29 45.81 -56.24
CA ALA A 49 -2.71 44.41 -56.37
C ALA A 49 -1.62 43.44 -55.85
N GLU A 50 -0.35 43.72 -56.11
CA GLU A 50 0.78 42.94 -55.58
C GLU A 50 0.83 43.00 -54.05
N GLN A 51 0.61 44.18 -53.46
CA GLN A 51 0.53 44.34 -52.01
C GLN A 51 -0.64 43.56 -51.40
N LEU A 52 -1.82 43.61 -52.03
CA LEU A 52 -3.00 42.84 -51.58
C LEU A 52 -2.73 41.32 -51.65
N ILE A 53 -2.18 40.84 -52.76
CA ILE A 53 -1.83 39.42 -52.92
C ILE A 53 -0.80 38.99 -51.88
N THR A 54 0.18 39.85 -51.58
CA THR A 54 1.20 39.54 -50.57
C THR A 54 0.59 39.46 -49.17
N MET A 55 -0.31 40.39 -48.84
CA MET A 55 -1.04 40.38 -47.57
C MET A 55 -1.97 39.17 -47.46
N ASP A 56 -2.69 38.80 -48.52
CA ASP A 56 -3.54 37.60 -48.54
C ASP A 56 -2.72 36.33 -48.31
N ARG A 57 -1.53 36.23 -48.92
CA ARG A 57 -0.62 35.09 -48.67
C ARG A 57 -0.16 35.02 -47.22
N GLU A 58 0.15 36.15 -46.59
CA GLU A 58 0.52 36.18 -45.17
C GLU A 58 -0.67 35.81 -44.28
N LEU A 59 -1.89 36.22 -44.63
CA LEU A 59 -3.12 35.82 -43.93
C LEU A 59 -3.32 34.31 -44.03
N ASP A 60 -3.23 33.73 -45.22
CA ASP A 60 -3.36 32.30 -45.45
C ASP A 60 -2.33 31.50 -44.63
N LYS A 61 -1.09 32.00 -44.60
CA LYS A 61 -0.01 31.40 -43.81
C LYS A 61 -0.33 31.41 -42.31
N ILE A 62 -0.75 32.55 -41.77
CA ILE A 62 -1.11 32.69 -40.35
C ILE A 62 -2.32 31.79 -40.04
N ASN A 63 -3.29 31.71 -40.93
CA ASN A 63 -4.46 30.85 -40.75
C ASN A 63 -4.05 29.36 -40.71
N LEU A 64 -3.14 28.94 -41.58
CA LEU A 64 -2.60 27.57 -41.57
C LEU A 64 -1.83 27.26 -40.27
N GLU A 65 -1.00 28.20 -39.79
CA GLU A 65 -0.30 28.07 -38.50
C GLU A 65 -1.29 27.95 -37.34
N MET A 66 -2.39 28.73 -37.36
CA MET A 66 -3.45 28.65 -36.37
C MET A 66 -4.14 27.28 -36.39
N GLU A 67 -4.48 26.77 -37.57
CA GLU A 67 -5.10 25.44 -37.71
C GLU A 67 -4.17 24.33 -37.22
N LEU A 68 -2.88 24.42 -37.50
CA LEU A 68 -1.88 23.46 -37.01
C LEU A 68 -1.81 23.44 -35.48
N LEU A 69 -1.74 24.61 -34.85
CA LEU A 69 -1.73 24.73 -33.38
C LEU A 69 -3.04 24.22 -32.76
N LYS A 70 -4.18 24.46 -33.42
CA LYS A 70 -5.48 23.93 -32.97
C LYS A 70 -5.49 22.40 -33.02
N LEU A 71 -5.01 21.81 -34.11
CA LEU A 71 -4.90 20.36 -34.26
C LEU A 71 -3.94 19.75 -33.23
N GLU A 72 -2.80 20.39 -32.98
CA GLU A 72 -1.86 19.96 -31.94
C GLU A 72 -2.52 19.97 -30.55
N LYS A 73 -3.28 21.02 -30.23
CA LYS A 73 -4.02 21.12 -28.97
C LYS A 73 -5.10 20.02 -28.85
N GLU A 74 -5.85 19.77 -29.91
CA GLU A 74 -6.90 18.74 -29.94
C GLU A 74 -6.33 17.32 -29.83
N SER A 75 -5.12 17.09 -30.34
CA SER A 75 -4.43 15.79 -30.29
C SER A 75 -3.40 15.66 -29.16
N ALA A 76 -3.28 16.67 -28.30
CA ALA A 76 -2.26 16.72 -27.25
C ALA A 76 -2.44 15.60 -26.21
N ASP A 77 -3.67 15.18 -25.95
CA ASP A 77 -3.99 14.13 -24.98
C ASP A 77 -3.43 12.75 -25.36
N VAL A 78 -3.32 12.47 -26.67
CA VAL A 78 -2.81 11.22 -27.23
C VAL A 78 -1.40 11.32 -27.80
N THR A 79 -0.91 12.53 -28.08
CA THR A 79 0.41 12.74 -28.72
C THR A 79 1.44 13.25 -27.72
N HIS A 80 1.03 14.10 -26.77
CA HIS A 80 1.96 14.79 -25.90
C HIS A 80 2.37 13.93 -24.71
N LYS A 81 3.68 13.82 -24.49
CA LYS A 81 4.28 12.98 -23.44
C LYS A 81 3.73 13.27 -22.04
N PHE A 82 3.42 14.53 -21.73
CA PHE A 82 2.88 14.92 -20.42
C PHE A 82 1.59 14.18 -20.07
N TYR A 83 0.58 14.22 -20.95
CA TYR A 83 -0.73 13.59 -20.71
C TYR A 83 -0.62 12.06 -20.78
N LEU A 84 0.15 11.54 -21.74
CA LEU A 84 0.41 10.12 -21.86
C LEU A 84 1.11 9.55 -20.62
N SER A 85 2.14 10.22 -20.10
CA SER A 85 2.93 9.72 -18.97
C SER A 85 2.07 9.50 -17.73
N GLN A 86 1.13 10.41 -17.46
CA GLN A 86 0.18 10.24 -16.36
C GLN A 86 -0.72 9.03 -16.58
N ARG A 87 -1.26 8.85 -17.79
CA ARG A 87 -2.11 7.68 -18.12
C ARG A 87 -1.34 6.37 -18.03
N PHE A 88 -0.10 6.34 -18.54
CA PHE A 88 0.79 5.20 -18.43
C PHE A 88 1.12 4.85 -16.97
N ALA A 89 1.39 5.85 -16.14
CA ALA A 89 1.65 5.63 -14.71
C ALA A 89 0.43 5.00 -14.01
N SER A 90 -0.78 5.51 -14.26
CA SER A 90 -2.02 4.92 -13.72
C SER A 90 -2.25 3.49 -14.21
N LEU A 91 -2.04 3.22 -15.51
CA LEU A 91 -2.18 1.89 -16.08
C LEU A 91 -1.13 0.91 -15.51
N GLN A 92 0.10 1.37 -15.33
CA GLN A 92 1.18 0.59 -14.76
C GLN A 92 0.88 0.23 -13.29
N GLN A 93 0.40 1.19 -12.50
CA GLN A 93 -0.01 0.94 -11.12
C GLN A 93 -1.16 -0.08 -11.02
N PHE A 94 -2.15 0.03 -11.91
CA PHE A 94 -3.23 -0.94 -11.97
C PHE A 94 -2.72 -2.34 -12.36
N THR A 95 -1.83 -2.40 -13.35
CA THR A 95 -1.24 -3.66 -13.81
C THR A 95 -0.38 -4.32 -12.73
N SER A 96 0.42 -3.55 -12.00
CA SER A 96 1.22 -4.08 -10.88
C SER A 96 0.32 -4.64 -9.78
N HIS A 97 -0.76 -3.94 -9.44
CA HIS A 97 -1.72 -4.42 -8.44
C HIS A 97 -2.38 -5.74 -8.89
N LEU A 98 -2.76 -5.86 -10.16
CA LEU A 98 -3.28 -7.13 -10.69
C LEU A 98 -2.25 -8.28 -10.62
N GLN A 99 -0.98 -7.99 -10.92
CA GLN A 99 0.09 -8.99 -10.79
C GLN A 99 0.30 -9.43 -9.34
N ASP A 100 0.21 -8.51 -8.39
CA ASP A 100 0.31 -8.82 -6.97
C ASP A 100 -0.87 -9.70 -6.50
N LEU A 101 -2.10 -9.37 -6.93
CA LEU A 101 -3.28 -10.19 -6.65
C LEU A 101 -3.14 -11.61 -7.21
N LEU A 102 -2.65 -11.76 -8.43
CA LEU A 102 -2.41 -13.08 -9.04
C LEU A 102 -1.34 -13.87 -8.28
N ARG A 103 -0.29 -13.19 -7.79
CA ARG A 103 0.76 -13.80 -6.97
C ARG A 103 0.21 -14.28 -5.63
N GLU A 104 -0.60 -13.47 -4.97
CA GLU A 104 -1.25 -13.84 -3.71
C GLU A 104 -2.25 -14.98 -3.90
N GLN A 105 -3.03 -14.96 -4.98
CA GLN A 105 -3.91 -16.07 -5.34
C GLN A 105 -3.12 -17.37 -5.54
N ALA A 106 -2.02 -17.32 -6.30
CA ALA A 106 -1.17 -18.49 -6.53
C ALA A 106 -0.53 -18.99 -5.23
N SER A 107 -0.07 -18.08 -4.36
CA SER A 107 0.45 -18.38 -3.02
C SER A 107 -0.60 -19.05 -2.14
N LEU A 108 -1.81 -18.50 -2.12
CA LEU A 108 -2.94 -19.07 -1.37
C LEU A 108 -3.32 -20.44 -1.91
N GLN A 109 -3.42 -20.59 -3.23
CA GLN A 109 -3.68 -21.87 -3.86
C GLN A 109 -2.60 -22.90 -3.52
N GLN A 110 -1.32 -22.53 -3.55
CA GLN A 110 -0.22 -23.40 -3.11
C GLN A 110 -0.36 -23.79 -1.64
N ARG A 111 -0.72 -22.84 -0.76
CA ARG A 111 -0.94 -23.11 0.66
C ARG A 111 -2.15 -24.02 0.92
N LEU A 112 -3.22 -23.87 0.15
CA LEU A 112 -4.42 -24.70 0.27
C LEU A 112 -4.27 -26.07 -0.41
N MET A 113 -3.50 -26.14 -1.50
CA MET A 113 -3.16 -27.39 -2.18
C MET A 113 -2.10 -28.20 -1.43
N LYS A 114 -1.32 -27.58 -0.53
CA LYS A 114 -0.50 -28.35 0.41
C LYS A 114 -1.45 -29.19 1.25
N PRO A 115 -1.46 -30.53 1.07
CA PRO A 115 -2.32 -31.35 1.89
C PRO A 115 -1.92 -31.12 3.34
N LEU A 116 -2.91 -30.95 4.22
CA LEU A 116 -2.72 -30.95 5.69
C LEU A 116 -2.01 -32.25 6.16
N CYS A 117 -1.91 -33.23 5.27
CA CYS A 117 -1.40 -34.59 5.45
C CYS A 117 0.12 -34.72 5.30
N GLN A 118 0.93 -33.82 5.85
CA GLN A 118 2.28 -34.19 6.32
C GLN A 118 2.32 -34.43 7.83
N THR A 119 1.19 -34.37 8.53
CA THR A 119 1.06 -34.82 9.92
C THR A 119 0.69 -36.29 10.06
N ASN A 120 0.24 -36.94 8.99
CA ASN A 120 -0.02 -38.36 8.98
C ASN A 120 1.20 -39.07 8.39
N LEU A 121 1.92 -39.82 9.23
CA LEU A 121 2.93 -40.77 8.76
C LEU A 121 2.24 -41.70 7.74
N PRO A 122 2.80 -41.91 6.53
CA PRO A 122 2.25 -42.90 5.63
C PRO A 122 2.38 -44.28 6.28
N ILE A 123 1.27 -44.79 6.79
CA ILE A 123 1.21 -46.14 7.36
C ILE A 123 0.81 -47.08 6.23
N GLN A 124 1.53 -48.20 6.12
CA GLN A 124 1.20 -49.25 5.17
C GLN A 124 -0.15 -49.88 5.55
N ALA A 125 -0.99 -50.21 4.57
CA ALA A 125 -2.38 -50.59 4.82
C ALA A 125 -2.56 -51.82 5.72
N ASP A 126 -1.58 -52.73 5.71
CA ASP A 126 -1.49 -53.90 6.59
C ASP A 126 -1.21 -53.54 8.06
N LEU A 127 -0.56 -52.41 8.31
CA LEU A 127 -0.25 -51.90 9.65
C LEU A 127 -1.41 -51.12 10.27
N HIS A 128 -2.41 -50.69 9.50
CA HIS A 128 -3.54 -49.91 10.00
C HIS A 128 -4.29 -50.58 11.15
N ARG A 129 -4.51 -51.90 11.07
CA ARG A 129 -5.21 -52.65 12.13
C ARG A 129 -4.49 -52.53 13.47
N TYR A 130 -3.16 -52.65 13.45
CA TYR A 130 -2.32 -52.55 14.65
C TYR A 130 -2.29 -51.12 15.21
N VAL A 131 -2.23 -50.11 14.33
CA VAL A 131 -2.26 -48.70 14.76
C VAL A 131 -3.60 -48.35 15.43
N VAL A 132 -4.72 -48.83 14.88
CA VAL A 132 -6.04 -48.64 15.50
C VAL A 132 -6.11 -49.31 16.86
N GLU A 133 -5.57 -50.52 16.99
CA GLU A 133 -5.52 -51.25 18.25
C GLU A 133 -4.63 -50.56 19.31
N VAL A 134 -3.48 -50.04 18.89
CA VAL A 134 -2.59 -49.25 19.75
C VAL A 134 -3.26 -47.94 20.17
N MET A 135 -3.89 -47.22 19.25
CA MET A 135 -4.59 -45.98 19.60
C MET A 135 -5.75 -46.21 20.56
N LYS A 136 -6.47 -47.33 20.41
CA LYS A 136 -7.49 -47.73 21.37
C LYS A 136 -6.87 -47.97 22.76
N MET A 137 -5.77 -48.73 22.84
CA MET A 137 -5.06 -48.94 24.11
C MET A 137 -4.55 -47.63 24.74
N VAL A 138 -4.09 -46.68 23.93
CA VAL A 138 -3.64 -45.36 24.41
C VAL A 138 -4.80 -44.56 24.99
N VAL A 139 -5.96 -44.55 24.34
CA VAL A 139 -7.16 -43.88 24.85
C VAL A 139 -7.62 -44.52 26.17
N ASP A 140 -7.72 -45.86 26.22
CA ASP A 140 -8.11 -46.59 27.42
C ASP A 140 -7.13 -46.33 28.58
N TYR A 141 -5.83 -46.22 28.27
CA TYR A 141 -4.80 -45.89 29.27
C TYR A 141 -4.95 -44.46 29.80
N ILE A 142 -5.19 -43.48 28.92
CA ILE A 142 -5.40 -42.07 29.32
C ILE A 142 -6.60 -41.98 30.25
N GLU A 143 -7.72 -42.63 29.92
CA GLU A 143 -8.91 -42.66 30.76
C GLU A 143 -8.64 -43.28 32.14
N ASN A 144 -7.91 -44.41 32.18
CA ASN A 144 -7.53 -45.06 33.43
C ASN A 144 -6.58 -44.19 34.29
N LEU A 145 -5.63 -43.52 33.64
CA LEU A 145 -4.70 -42.61 34.31
C LEU A 145 -5.44 -41.41 34.90
N GLU A 146 -6.35 -40.81 34.15
CA GLU A 146 -7.17 -39.70 34.62
C GLU A 146 -8.04 -40.11 35.82
N ALA A 147 -8.67 -41.28 35.76
CA ALA A 147 -9.41 -41.84 36.88
C ALA A 147 -8.51 -42.00 38.13
N LYS A 148 -7.29 -42.55 37.96
CA LYS A 148 -6.33 -42.68 39.06
C LYS A 148 -5.89 -41.33 39.63
N ILE A 149 -5.59 -40.34 38.79
CA ILE A 149 -5.24 -38.99 39.25
C ILE A 149 -6.39 -38.38 40.05
N ASN A 150 -7.62 -38.54 39.58
CA ASN A 150 -8.80 -38.06 40.30
C ASN A 150 -8.97 -38.76 41.65
N THR A 151 -8.77 -40.08 41.72
CA THR A 151 -8.80 -40.78 43.02
C THR A 151 -7.75 -40.24 43.98
N VAL A 152 -6.51 -40.00 43.53
CA VAL A 152 -5.44 -39.42 44.36
C VAL A 152 -5.80 -38.01 44.84
N ARG A 153 -6.44 -37.19 44.01
CA ARG A 153 -6.90 -35.85 44.39
C ARG A 153 -8.02 -35.87 45.42
N THR A 154 -8.86 -36.91 45.43
CA THR A 154 -9.96 -37.04 46.39
C THR A 154 -9.53 -37.65 47.73
N ILE A 155 -8.32 -38.19 47.84
CA ILE A 155 -7.78 -38.64 49.14
C ILE A 155 -7.59 -37.38 50.00
N PRO A 156 -8.22 -37.30 51.19
CA PRO A 156 -8.03 -36.17 52.10
C PRO A 156 -6.55 -35.95 52.31
N THR A 157 -6.07 -34.75 51.99
CA THR A 157 -4.65 -34.46 52.14
C THR A 157 -4.29 -34.56 53.61
N ILE A 158 -3.07 -35.02 53.88
CA ILE A 158 -2.54 -35.10 55.25
C ILE A 158 -2.70 -33.76 55.96
N ASP A 159 -2.61 -32.63 55.22
CA ASP A 159 -2.84 -31.28 55.72
C ASP A 159 -4.27 -31.03 56.23
N GLU A 160 -5.30 -31.50 55.52
CA GLU A 160 -6.70 -31.36 55.97
C GLU A 160 -6.95 -32.20 57.24
N SER A 161 -6.39 -33.41 57.29
CA SER A 161 -6.46 -34.28 58.46
C SER A 161 -5.74 -33.69 59.67
N ILE A 162 -4.56 -33.08 59.46
CA ILE A 162 -3.79 -32.38 60.51
C ILE A 162 -4.54 -31.13 60.98
N SER A 163 -5.15 -30.35 60.07
CA SER A 163 -5.97 -29.19 60.43
C SER A 163 -7.18 -29.58 61.30
N ASN A 164 -7.89 -30.65 60.92
CA ASN A 164 -8.99 -31.20 61.70
C ASN A 164 -8.54 -31.68 63.09
N LEU A 165 -7.39 -32.36 63.16
CA LEU A 165 -6.81 -32.79 64.43
C LEU A 165 -6.41 -31.59 65.31
N ASN A 166 -5.75 -30.58 64.74
CA ASN A 166 -5.36 -29.36 65.44
C ASN A 166 -6.58 -28.62 66.00
N ASN A 167 -7.65 -28.51 65.22
CA ASN A 167 -8.91 -27.94 65.69
C ASN A 167 -9.50 -28.74 66.86
N GLY A 168 -9.47 -30.08 66.80
CA GLY A 168 -9.88 -30.95 67.90
C GLY A 168 -9.03 -30.77 69.16
N VAL A 169 -7.70 -30.64 69.01
CA VAL A 169 -6.78 -30.37 70.12
C VAL A 169 -7.08 -29.02 70.78
N VAL A 170 -7.34 -27.97 70.00
CA VAL A 170 -7.73 -26.65 70.52
C VAL A 170 -9.04 -26.72 71.30
N GLN A 171 -10.03 -27.47 70.79
CA GLN A 171 -11.30 -27.67 71.50
C GLN A 171 -11.11 -28.42 72.82
N LEU A 172 -10.28 -29.47 72.84
CA LEU A 172 -9.97 -30.21 74.07
C LEU A 172 -9.23 -29.33 75.08
N LEU A 173 -8.27 -28.52 74.64
CA LEU A 173 -7.57 -27.58 75.51
C LEU A 173 -8.54 -26.56 76.13
N ALA A 174 -9.50 -26.04 75.36
CA ALA A 174 -10.53 -25.15 75.87
C ALA A 174 -11.44 -25.82 76.90
N GLN A 175 -11.76 -27.11 76.71
CA GLN A 175 -12.52 -27.86 77.71
C GLN A 175 -11.71 -28.14 78.98
N VAL A 176 -10.41 -28.44 78.86
CA VAL A 176 -9.53 -28.67 80.02
C VAL A 176 -9.39 -27.40 80.86
N THR A 177 -9.22 -26.23 80.24
CA THR A 177 -9.14 -24.96 80.99
C THR A 177 -10.46 -24.65 81.69
N GLU A 178 -11.60 -24.96 81.06
CA GLU A 178 -12.91 -24.81 81.68
C GLU A 178 -13.11 -25.77 82.86
N VAL A 179 -12.69 -27.03 82.74
CA VAL A 179 -12.70 -28.01 83.84
C VAL A 179 -11.79 -27.56 84.98
N GLU A 180 -10.60 -27.03 84.67
CA GLU A 180 -9.67 -26.50 85.68
C GLU A 180 -10.28 -25.29 86.41
N ARG A 181 -10.92 -24.38 85.67
CA ARG A 181 -11.62 -23.21 86.23
C ARG A 181 -12.77 -23.63 87.15
N LEU A 182 -13.59 -24.59 86.71
CA LEU A 182 -14.69 -25.14 87.50
C LEU A 182 -14.16 -25.85 88.75
N SER A 183 -13.08 -26.64 88.63
CA SER A 183 -12.42 -27.30 89.75
C SER A 183 -11.92 -26.29 90.79
N LYS A 184 -11.24 -25.23 90.35
CA LYS A 184 -10.81 -24.11 91.21
C LYS A 184 -11.99 -23.46 91.93
N GLN A 185 -13.12 -23.22 91.25
CA GLN A 185 -14.33 -22.69 91.88
C GLN A 185 -14.92 -23.63 92.94
N VAL A 186 -14.96 -24.94 92.69
CA VAL A 186 -15.44 -25.93 93.66
C VAL A 186 -14.53 -25.97 94.90
N LEU A 187 -13.21 -25.96 94.70
CA LEU A 187 -12.25 -25.92 95.81
C LEU A 187 -12.41 -24.63 96.64
N GLN A 188 -12.57 -23.47 95.99
CA GLN A 188 -12.79 -22.21 96.68
C GLN A 188 -14.08 -22.22 97.51
N ARG A 189 -15.19 -22.76 96.96
CA ARG A 189 -16.44 -22.95 97.71
C ARG A 189 -16.26 -23.89 98.90
N ARG A 190 -15.51 -24.98 98.75
CA ARG A 190 -15.20 -25.90 99.85
C ARG A 190 -14.34 -25.22 100.94
N CYS A 191 -13.35 -24.41 100.57
CA CYS A 191 -12.53 -23.64 101.51
C CYS A 191 -13.35 -22.58 102.27
N GLN A 192 -14.30 -21.93 101.61
CA GLN A 192 -15.24 -20.98 102.24
C GLN A 192 -16.15 -21.69 103.25
N ASN A 193 -16.62 -22.90 102.94
CA ASN A 193 -17.42 -23.72 103.85
C ASN A 193 -16.62 -24.24 105.07
N SER A 194 -15.32 -24.50 104.92
CA SER A 194 -14.45 -24.88 106.05
C SER A 194 -14.01 -23.70 106.92
N SER A 195 -13.93 -22.48 106.37
CA SER A 195 -13.59 -21.27 107.14
C SER A 195 -14.80 -20.65 107.84
N THR A 196 -16.02 -20.84 107.32
CA THR A 196 -17.25 -20.61 108.09
C THR A 196 -17.39 -21.62 109.23
N SER A 197 -17.10 -22.92 109.00
CA SER A 197 -17.13 -23.91 110.07
C SER A 197 -16.06 -23.74 111.17
N ILE A 198 -14.97 -22.98 110.93
CA ILE A 198 -13.97 -22.64 111.97
C ILE A 198 -14.33 -21.33 112.68
N ASN A 199 -14.91 -20.35 111.97
CA ASN A 199 -15.39 -19.11 112.61
C ASN A 199 -16.68 -19.31 113.42
N ASP A 200 -17.52 -20.30 113.07
CA ASP A 200 -18.71 -20.68 113.86
C ASP A 200 -18.37 -21.53 115.11
N ILE A 201 -17.10 -21.88 115.33
CA ILE A 201 -16.61 -22.53 116.56
C ILE A 201 -15.92 -21.52 117.50
N ILE A 202 -15.67 -20.28 117.05
CA ILE A 202 -15.05 -19.19 117.83
C ILE A 202 -16.03 -17.99 117.98
N SER A 203 -17.33 -18.24 118.09
CA SER A 203 -18.31 -17.28 118.62
C SER A 203 -19.20 -17.93 119.68
#